data_AF-A0A8J6GDV5-F1
#
_entry.id   AF-A0A8J6GDV5-F1
#
_cell.length_a   1.000
_cell.length_b   1.000
_cell.length_c   1.000
_cell.angle_alpha   90.00
_cell.angle_beta   90.00
_cell.angle_gamma   90.00
#
_symmetry.space_group_name_H-M   'P 1'
#
loop_
_entity.id
_entity.type
_entity.pdbx_description
1 polymer ?
#
loop_
_entity_poly.entity_id
_entity_poly.type
_entity_poly.pdbx_seq_one_letter_code
_entity_poly.pdbx_strand_id
1 'polypeptide(L)'
;MFWYRQIPGQSLVFMAAANEGSDATYENEFNKDKFPISRPILTFSTLTVSNARPEDSSFYFCSAGDTVLVTIAFPVDDDDKIVGGYTCQKNSVPYQVSLNSGYHFCGGSLINNQWVVSAAHCYKSEQPRPGWITFLPSLLFKVNNPDLLQCLNAPILSQSACQSAYPGQITSNMICVGYLEGGKDSCQGDSGGPVVCNGQLQGIVSWGYGCAQKNLPGVYTKVCNYVTWIKNTIAAN
;
A
#
# COMPACT_ATOMS: atom_id res chain seq x y z
N MET A 1 2.37 -17.49 9.86
CA MET A 1 1.46 -16.32 9.84
C MET A 1 1.08 -15.97 11.25
N PHE A 2 0.95 -14.68 11.53
CA PHE A 2 0.64 -14.16 12.86
C PHE A 2 -0.67 -13.36 12.80
N TRP A 3 -1.48 -13.48 13.86
CA TRP A 3 -2.73 -12.76 13.99
C TRP A 3 -2.73 -11.88 15.24
N TYR A 4 -3.32 -10.70 15.07
CA TYR A 4 -3.38 -9.69 16.12
C TYR A 4 -4.78 -9.08 16.22
N ARG A 5 -5.11 -8.65 17.44
CA ARG A 5 -6.32 -7.91 17.79
C ARG A 5 -5.96 -6.51 18.26
N GLN A 6 -6.67 -5.51 17.76
CA GLN A 6 -6.57 -4.14 18.25
C GLN A 6 -7.94 -3.59 18.69
N ILE A 7 -8.08 -3.35 19.98
CA ILE A 7 -9.22 -2.64 20.57
C ILE A 7 -8.88 -1.13 20.58
N PRO A 8 -9.84 -0.24 20.25
CA PRO A 8 -9.64 1.20 20.40
C PRO A 8 -9.18 1.57 21.81
N GLY A 9 -8.08 2.31 21.92
CA GLY A 9 -7.51 2.74 23.20
C GLY A 9 -6.65 1.70 23.92
N GLN A 10 -6.37 0.54 23.32
CA GLN A 10 -5.50 -0.49 23.89
C GLN A 10 -4.32 -0.85 22.96
N SER A 11 -3.27 -1.41 23.56
CA SER A 11 -2.13 -1.97 22.84
C SER A 11 -2.55 -3.15 21.96
N LEU A 12 -1.78 -3.38 20.90
CA LEU A 12 -1.95 -4.55 20.03
C LEU A 12 -1.70 -5.83 20.83
N VAL A 13 -2.62 -6.79 20.72
CA VAL A 13 -2.52 -8.09 21.40
C VAL A 13 -2.28 -9.19 20.37
N PHE A 14 -1.30 -10.06 20.64
CA PHE A 14 -1.06 -11.25 19.84
C PHE A 14 -2.13 -12.29 20.13
N MET A 15 -2.66 -12.92 19.07
CA MET A 15 -3.78 -13.86 19.23
C MET A 15 -3.34 -15.29 19.01
N ALA A 16 -2.64 -15.50 17.89
CA ALA A 16 -2.31 -16.83 17.42
C ALA A 16 -1.23 -16.78 16.34
N ALA A 17 -0.51 -17.90 16.19
CA ALA A 17 0.39 -18.13 15.08
C ALA A 17 0.13 -19.51 14.47
N ALA A 18 0.38 -19.62 13.17
CA ALA A 18 0.37 -20.90 12.46
C ALA A 18 1.54 -20.97 11.49
N ASN A 19 2.35 -22.02 11.62
CA ASN A 19 3.47 -22.33 10.73
C ASN A 19 3.07 -23.38 9.71
N GLU A 20 3.86 -23.53 8.65
CA GLU A 20 3.52 -24.42 7.53
C GLU A 20 3.52 -25.87 8.01
N GLY A 21 2.41 -26.58 7.78
CA GLY A 21 2.23 -27.96 8.25
C GLY A 21 2.00 -28.11 9.76
N SER A 22 1.83 -27.03 10.52
CA SER A 22 1.51 -27.08 11.96
C SER A 22 0.09 -26.62 12.26
N ASP A 23 -0.48 -27.15 13.35
CA ASP A 23 -1.68 -26.57 13.95
C ASP A 23 -1.40 -25.13 14.44
N ALA A 24 -2.46 -24.33 14.54
CA ALA A 24 -2.38 -22.99 15.09
C ALA A 24 -2.15 -23.04 16.60
N THR A 25 -1.22 -22.23 17.09
CA THR A 25 -1.03 -21.95 18.52
C THR A 25 -1.77 -20.67 18.88
N TYR A 26 -2.40 -20.65 20.05
CA TYR A 26 -3.18 -19.51 20.55
C TYR A 26 -2.60 -18.97 21.85
N GLU A 27 -2.70 -17.66 22.07
CA GLU A 27 -2.42 -17.04 23.37
C GLU A 27 -3.63 -17.21 24.30
N ASN A 28 -3.41 -17.23 25.62
CA ASN A 28 -4.33 -17.74 26.65
C ASN A 28 -5.81 -17.37 26.50
N GLU A 29 -6.12 -16.11 26.15
CA GLU A 29 -7.51 -15.62 26.04
C GLU A 29 -8.17 -15.90 24.68
N PHE A 30 -7.44 -16.52 23.75
CA PHE A 30 -7.88 -16.90 22.41
C PHE A 30 -7.90 -18.42 22.23
N ASN A 31 -8.80 -18.92 21.40
CA ASN A 31 -8.86 -20.35 21.08
C ASN A 31 -9.55 -20.60 19.73
N LYS A 32 -9.41 -21.82 19.24
CA LYS A 32 -9.97 -22.27 17.95
C LYS A 32 -11.50 -22.24 17.85
N ASP A 33 -12.23 -22.27 18.97
CA ASP A 33 -13.70 -22.35 18.95
C ASP A 33 -14.32 -20.98 18.62
N LYS A 34 -13.66 -19.90 19.04
CA LYS A 34 -14.04 -18.51 18.73
C LYS A 34 -13.22 -17.90 17.59
N PHE A 35 -11.98 -18.33 17.41
CA PHE A 35 -11.02 -17.78 16.45
C PHE A 35 -10.44 -18.88 15.53
N PRO A 36 -11.27 -19.64 14.77
CA PRO A 36 -10.75 -20.68 13.89
C PRO A 36 -9.80 -20.11 12.84
N ILE A 37 -8.63 -20.77 12.71
CA ILE A 37 -7.61 -20.45 11.70
C ILE A 37 -7.54 -21.63 10.73
N SER A 38 -7.72 -21.35 9.43
CA SER A 38 -7.63 -22.35 8.38
C SER A 38 -6.49 -22.04 7.39
N ARG A 39 -5.82 -23.10 6.94
CA ARG A 39 -4.75 -23.09 5.94
C ARG A 39 -5.06 -24.01 4.76
N PRO A 40 -5.91 -23.58 3.82
CA PRO A 40 -6.18 -24.38 2.63
C PRO A 40 -5.03 -24.24 1.63
N ILE A 41 -4.19 -25.29 1.52
CA ILE A 41 -3.14 -25.61 0.50
C ILE A 41 -2.66 -24.45 -0.41
N LEU A 42 -2.35 -23.28 0.17
CA LEU A 42 -1.75 -22.10 -0.46
C LEU A 42 -1.17 -21.21 0.63
N THR A 43 -0.31 -20.26 0.24
CA THR A 43 0.46 -19.33 1.08
C THR A 43 -0.37 -18.35 1.94
N PHE A 44 -1.70 -18.48 1.97
CA PHE A 44 -2.60 -17.57 2.67
C PHE A 44 -3.36 -18.30 3.78
N SER A 45 -3.56 -17.62 4.91
CA SER A 45 -4.35 -18.13 6.03
C SER A 45 -5.47 -17.19 6.35
N THR A 46 -6.60 -17.77 6.73
CA THR A 46 -7.79 -17.02 7.10
C THR A 46 -8.02 -17.19 8.59
N LEU A 47 -8.23 -16.06 9.29
CA LEU A 47 -8.79 -16.04 10.63
C LEU A 47 -10.27 -15.74 10.51
N THR A 48 -11.09 -16.60 11.09
CA THR A 48 -12.53 -16.40 11.21
C THR A 48 -12.85 -16.17 12.67
N VAL A 49 -13.73 -15.22 12.95
CA VAL A 49 -14.26 -14.98 14.31
C VAL A 49 -15.68 -15.50 14.36
N SER A 50 -15.90 -16.61 15.05
CA SER A 50 -17.21 -17.19 15.30
C SER A 50 -17.81 -16.55 16.56
N ASN A 51 -19.12 -16.28 16.55
CA ASN A 51 -19.87 -15.80 17.73
C ASN A 51 -19.37 -14.46 18.33
N ALA A 52 -19.11 -13.47 17.48
CA ALA A 52 -18.70 -12.13 17.91
C ALA A 52 -19.77 -11.44 18.77
N ARG A 53 -19.35 -10.86 19.89
CA ARG A 53 -20.20 -10.06 20.78
C ARG A 53 -19.76 -8.58 20.77
N PRO A 54 -20.59 -7.62 21.24
CA PRO A 54 -20.21 -6.21 21.27
C PRO A 54 -18.88 -5.93 21.98
N GLU A 55 -18.55 -6.67 23.05
CA GLU A 55 -17.27 -6.61 23.76
C GLU A 55 -16.06 -7.10 22.93
N ASP A 56 -16.31 -7.81 21.82
CA ASP A 56 -15.27 -8.28 20.91
C ASP A 56 -14.89 -7.24 19.84
N SER A 57 -15.63 -6.12 19.76
CA SER A 57 -15.43 -5.07 18.75
C SER A 57 -13.99 -4.60 18.69
N SER A 58 -13.28 -4.99 17.63
CA SER A 58 -11.86 -4.72 17.45
C SER A 58 -11.45 -5.01 16.01
N PHE A 59 -10.29 -4.49 15.62
CA PHE A 59 -9.69 -4.78 14.32
C PHE A 59 -8.82 -6.03 14.43
N TYR A 60 -9.07 -6.99 13.53
CA TYR A 60 -8.32 -8.24 13.43
C TYR A 60 -7.57 -8.27 12.10
N PHE A 61 -6.26 -8.52 12.14
CA PHE A 61 -5.46 -8.57 10.92
C PHE A 61 -4.36 -9.62 11.02
N CYS A 62 -3.92 -10.08 9.84
CA CYS A 62 -2.88 -11.08 9.68
C CYS A 62 -1.64 -10.51 9.00
N SER A 63 -0.45 -10.96 9.41
CA SER A 63 0.79 -10.73 8.67
C SER A 63 1.36 -12.03 8.13
N ALA A 64 1.65 -12.04 6.83
CA ALA A 64 2.44 -13.06 6.13
C ALA A 64 3.78 -12.44 5.71
N GLY A 65 4.87 -13.21 5.73
CA GLY A 65 6.22 -12.69 5.48
C GLY A 65 6.50 -12.29 4.03
N ASP A 66 7.08 -11.10 3.89
CA ASP A 66 8.11 -10.63 2.93
C ASP A 66 7.89 -10.62 1.40
N THR A 67 6.83 -9.99 0.87
CA THR A 67 6.84 -9.43 -0.52
C THR A 67 5.93 -8.19 -0.66
N VAL A 68 6.35 -7.20 -1.45
CA VAL A 68 5.67 -5.90 -1.67
C VAL A 68 4.99 -5.87 -3.05
N LEU A 69 3.72 -5.50 -3.08
CA LEU A 69 2.90 -5.26 -4.28
C LEU A 69 2.81 -3.75 -4.54
N VAL A 70 3.29 -3.31 -5.70
CA VAL A 70 3.07 -1.96 -6.23
C VAL A 70 1.87 -2.03 -7.16
N THR A 71 0.87 -1.19 -6.94
CA THR A 71 -0.37 -1.19 -7.72
C THR A 71 -0.55 0.17 -8.36
N ILE A 72 -0.76 0.23 -9.67
CA ILE A 72 -0.88 1.51 -10.36
C ILE A 72 -1.86 1.42 -11.54
N ALA A 73 -2.37 2.58 -11.91
CA ALA A 73 -3.35 2.82 -12.96
C ALA A 73 -2.91 4.15 -13.59
N PHE A 74 -2.92 4.46 -14.90
CA PHE A 74 -3.55 3.96 -16.13
C PHE A 74 -2.65 4.40 -17.32
N PRO A 75 -2.67 3.73 -18.49
CA PRO A 75 -1.92 4.20 -19.67
C PRO A 75 -2.58 5.42 -20.33
N VAL A 76 -1.81 6.47 -20.60
CA VAL A 76 -2.21 7.58 -21.49
C VAL A 76 -1.60 7.42 -22.89
N ASP A 77 -0.52 6.64 -23.02
CA ASP A 77 0.04 6.17 -24.29
C ASP A 77 0.75 4.81 -24.09
N ASP A 78 0.98 4.07 -25.18
CA ASP A 78 1.53 2.70 -25.13
C ASP A 78 2.94 2.59 -24.49
N ASP A 79 3.64 3.72 -24.33
CA ASP A 79 4.98 3.85 -23.74
C ASP A 79 4.99 4.28 -22.25
N ASP A 80 3.85 4.64 -21.65
CA ASP A 80 3.72 5.14 -20.25
C ASP A 80 3.32 4.05 -19.23
N LYS A 81 3.39 2.78 -19.62
CA LYS A 81 3.03 1.66 -18.75
C LYS A 81 4.04 1.48 -17.60
N ILE A 82 3.64 0.77 -16.53
CA ILE A 82 4.64 0.10 -15.68
C ILE A 82 5.54 -0.69 -16.60
N VAL A 83 6.81 -0.33 -16.61
CA VAL A 83 7.79 -1.08 -17.36
C VAL A 83 7.90 -2.46 -16.71
N GLY A 84 7.70 -3.52 -17.49
CA GLY A 84 7.76 -4.91 -17.01
C GLY A 84 6.74 -5.28 -15.92
N GLY A 85 5.63 -4.54 -15.84
CA GLY A 85 4.47 -4.91 -15.03
C GLY A 85 3.58 -5.97 -15.68
N TYR A 86 2.47 -6.27 -15.02
CA TYR A 86 1.44 -7.18 -15.52
C TYR A 86 0.05 -6.63 -15.22
N THR A 87 -0.95 -7.08 -15.97
CA THR A 87 -2.33 -6.69 -15.71
C THR A 87 -2.81 -7.29 -14.39
N CYS A 88 -3.24 -6.45 -13.45
CA CYS A 88 -3.81 -6.91 -12.19
C CYS A 88 -5.09 -7.72 -12.46
N GLN A 89 -5.35 -8.70 -11.60
CA GLN A 89 -6.66 -9.34 -11.58
C GLN A 89 -7.73 -8.29 -11.29
N LYS A 90 -8.83 -8.31 -12.05
CA LYS A 90 -9.95 -7.40 -11.85
C LYS A 90 -10.41 -7.42 -10.39
N ASN A 91 -10.59 -6.23 -9.79
CA ASN A 91 -11.00 -6.02 -8.40
C ASN A 91 -10.02 -6.55 -7.33
N SER A 92 -8.80 -6.97 -7.68
CA SER A 92 -7.79 -7.44 -6.71
C SER A 92 -7.15 -6.32 -5.88
N VAL A 93 -7.31 -5.07 -6.33
CA VAL A 93 -6.75 -3.87 -5.68
C VAL A 93 -7.89 -2.88 -5.36
N PRO A 94 -8.76 -3.20 -4.39
CA PRO A 94 -9.97 -2.41 -4.11
C PRO A 94 -9.67 -1.03 -3.51
N TYR A 95 -8.44 -0.81 -3.03
CA TYR A 95 -7.98 0.46 -2.48
C TYR A 95 -7.34 1.39 -3.52
N GLN A 96 -7.17 0.94 -4.78
CA GLN A 96 -6.67 1.80 -5.85
C GLN A 96 -7.69 2.87 -6.18
N VAL A 97 -7.24 4.12 -6.24
CA VAL A 97 -8.06 5.26 -6.67
C VAL A 97 -7.49 5.86 -7.95
N SER A 98 -8.39 6.29 -8.83
CA SER A 98 -8.08 7.12 -9.99
C SER A 98 -8.45 8.56 -9.69
N LEU A 99 -7.47 9.45 -9.65
CA LEU A 99 -7.70 10.88 -9.72
C LEU A 99 -7.86 11.27 -11.20
N ASN A 100 -9.03 11.82 -11.52
CA ASN A 100 -9.43 12.09 -12.90
C ASN A 100 -10.20 13.41 -13.00
N SER A 101 -9.90 14.20 -14.03
CA SER A 101 -10.61 15.44 -14.37
C SER A 101 -10.93 15.47 -15.88
N GLY A 102 -11.70 14.48 -16.34
CA GLY A 102 -11.96 14.21 -17.76
C GLY A 102 -10.95 13.23 -18.37
N TYR A 103 -9.76 13.13 -17.81
CA TYR A 103 -8.73 12.13 -18.09
C TYR A 103 -8.03 11.74 -16.78
N HIS A 104 -7.43 10.56 -16.73
CA HIS A 104 -6.66 10.11 -15.57
C HIS A 104 -5.33 10.85 -15.50
N PHE A 105 -4.97 11.38 -14.32
CA PHE A 105 -3.72 12.13 -14.16
C PHE A 105 -2.87 11.69 -12.96
N CYS A 106 -3.47 11.04 -11.96
CA CYS A 106 -2.76 10.53 -10.78
C CYS A 106 -3.51 9.35 -10.15
N GLY A 107 -2.77 8.49 -9.46
CA GLY A 107 -3.31 7.49 -8.55
C GLY A 107 -3.66 8.03 -7.16
N GLY A 108 -4.26 7.16 -6.36
CA GLY A 108 -4.52 7.40 -4.94
C GLY A 108 -4.74 6.08 -4.20
N SER A 109 -4.72 6.15 -2.88
CA SER A 109 -4.96 5.04 -1.97
C SER A 109 -6.18 5.33 -1.09
N LEU A 110 -7.24 4.54 -1.20
CA LEU A 110 -8.37 4.59 -0.29
C LEU A 110 -7.95 4.03 1.07
N ILE A 111 -8.01 4.85 2.12
CA ILE A 111 -7.57 4.45 3.47
C ILE A 111 -8.73 4.28 4.45
N ASN A 112 -9.91 4.80 4.14
CA ASN A 112 -11.19 4.47 4.78
C ASN A 112 -12.36 4.89 3.85
N ASN A 113 -13.61 4.80 4.33
CA ASN A 113 -14.81 5.15 3.54
C ASN A 113 -14.95 6.64 3.20
N GLN A 114 -14.18 7.53 3.82
CA GLN A 114 -14.27 8.99 3.65
C GLN A 114 -13.01 9.61 3.04
N TRP A 115 -11.87 8.91 3.06
CA TRP A 115 -10.57 9.52 2.81
C TRP A 115 -9.69 8.72 1.85
N VAL A 116 -9.08 9.45 0.91
CA VAL A 116 -8.03 9.01 -0.01
C VAL A 116 -6.74 9.75 0.29
N VAL A 117 -5.62 9.03 0.27
CA VAL A 117 -4.27 9.60 0.30
C VAL A 117 -3.67 9.54 -1.09
N SER A 118 -3.06 10.64 -1.54
CA SER A 118 -2.32 10.71 -2.79
C SER A 118 -1.08 11.59 -2.64
N ALA A 119 -0.28 11.73 -3.68
CA ALA A 119 0.87 12.63 -3.68
C ALA A 119 0.41 14.09 -3.74
N ALA A 120 1.10 14.99 -3.03
CA ALA A 120 0.69 16.39 -2.93
C ALA A 120 0.67 17.11 -4.28
N HIS A 121 1.57 16.74 -5.20
CA HIS A 121 1.62 17.30 -6.56
C HIS A 121 0.43 16.91 -7.43
N CYS A 122 -0.43 15.99 -6.99
CA CYS A 122 -1.69 15.67 -7.66
C CYS A 122 -2.83 16.64 -7.28
N TYR A 123 -2.67 17.49 -6.25
CA TYR A 123 -3.73 18.41 -5.79
C TYR A 123 -3.56 19.85 -6.27
N LYS A 124 -2.32 20.34 -6.43
CA LYS A 124 -2.03 21.69 -6.93
C LYS A 124 -0.81 21.69 -7.85
N SER A 125 -0.86 22.48 -8.92
CA SER A 125 0.28 22.68 -9.84
C SER A 125 1.36 23.63 -9.30
N GLU A 126 1.27 24.13 -8.06
CA GLU A 126 2.25 25.07 -7.52
C GLU A 126 3.12 24.46 -6.42
N GLN A 127 4.39 24.27 -6.80
CA GLN A 127 5.59 23.88 -6.06
C GLN A 127 5.46 22.61 -5.19
N PRO A 128 5.69 21.42 -5.80
CA PRO A 128 5.84 20.16 -5.08
C PRO A 128 7.02 20.24 -4.12
N ARG A 129 6.80 19.96 -2.84
CA ARG A 129 7.90 19.43 -2.03
C ARG A 129 7.94 17.91 -2.28
N PRO A 130 9.05 17.35 -2.76
CA PRO A 130 9.19 15.91 -2.93
C PRO A 130 8.86 15.18 -1.63
N GLY A 131 8.08 14.10 -1.71
CA GLY A 131 7.75 13.28 -0.54
C GLY A 131 6.58 13.75 0.33
N TRP A 132 5.73 14.68 -0.14
CA TRP A 132 4.53 15.10 0.61
C TRP A 132 3.27 14.41 0.11
N ILE A 133 2.35 14.13 1.03
CA ILE A 133 1.04 13.53 0.73
C ILE A 133 -0.09 14.55 0.93
N THR A 134 -1.18 14.34 0.21
CA THR A 134 -2.43 15.11 0.32
C THR A 134 -3.60 14.19 0.63
N PHE A 135 -4.59 14.75 1.34
CA PHE A 135 -5.85 14.10 1.64
C PHE A 135 -6.94 14.62 0.72
N LEU A 136 -7.76 13.71 0.22
CA LEU A 136 -8.90 14.04 -0.60
C LEU A 136 -10.15 13.28 -0.14
N PRO A 137 -11.33 13.92 -0.10
CA PRO A 137 -12.57 13.25 0.28
C PRO A 137 -13.03 12.25 -0.78
N SER A 138 -13.48 11.07 -0.35
CA SER A 138 -13.88 9.95 -1.23
C SER A 138 -15.00 10.33 -2.22
N LEU A 139 -15.88 11.26 -1.82
CA LEU A 139 -17.01 11.76 -2.61
C LEU A 139 -16.61 12.53 -3.87
N LEU A 140 -15.36 12.99 -3.98
CA LEU A 140 -14.85 13.68 -5.17
C LEU A 140 -14.31 12.70 -6.23
N PHE A 141 -14.34 11.39 -5.98
CA PHE A 141 -13.73 10.39 -6.88
C PHE A 141 -14.75 9.53 -7.61
N LYS A 142 -14.55 9.44 -8.92
CA LYS A 142 -15.29 8.53 -9.78
C LYS A 142 -14.39 7.33 -10.10
N VAL A 143 -14.66 6.18 -9.48
CA VAL A 143 -14.07 4.90 -9.86
C VAL A 143 -14.82 4.41 -11.11
N ASN A 144 -14.49 4.93 -12.29
CA ASN A 144 -14.99 4.39 -13.56
C ASN A 144 -14.06 4.81 -14.71
N ASN A 145 -13.37 3.84 -15.34
CA ASN A 145 -13.00 3.87 -16.76
C ASN A 145 -12.39 2.52 -17.23
N PRO A 146 -12.44 2.21 -18.54
CA PRO A 146 -12.49 0.84 -19.09
C PRO A 146 -11.15 0.12 -19.30
N ASP A 147 -10.01 0.71 -18.90
CA ASP A 147 -8.68 0.10 -19.10
C ASP A 147 -8.23 -0.72 -17.90
N LEU A 148 -7.47 -1.78 -18.17
CA LEU A 148 -7.06 -2.76 -17.18
C LEU A 148 -5.92 -2.21 -16.29
N LEU A 149 -6.15 -2.21 -14.98
CA LEU A 149 -5.17 -1.87 -13.95
C LEU A 149 -3.88 -2.68 -14.09
N GLN A 150 -2.71 -2.07 -13.91
CA GLN A 150 -1.43 -2.77 -13.95
C GLN A 150 -0.79 -2.87 -12.55
N CYS A 151 -0.07 -3.96 -12.33
CA CYS A 151 0.57 -4.31 -11.07
C CYS A 151 2.04 -4.61 -11.32
N LEU A 152 2.87 -4.33 -10.32
CA LEU A 152 4.28 -4.67 -10.30
C LEU A 152 4.66 -5.18 -8.92
N ASN A 153 5.34 -6.33 -8.87
CA ASN A 153 6.03 -6.73 -7.66
C ASN A 153 7.45 -6.17 -7.72
N ALA A 154 7.85 -5.44 -6.69
CA ALA A 154 9.17 -4.81 -6.63
C ALA A 154 9.65 -4.73 -5.18
N PRO A 155 10.96 -4.89 -4.93
CA PRO A 155 11.50 -4.82 -3.58
C PRO A 155 11.60 -3.36 -3.11
N ILE A 156 11.36 -3.14 -1.81
CA ILE A 156 11.77 -1.89 -1.14
C ILE A 156 13.28 -1.98 -0.91
N LEU A 157 14.02 -0.98 -1.40
CA LEU A 157 15.45 -0.91 -1.25
C LEU A 157 15.83 -0.32 0.11
N SER A 158 17.05 -0.64 0.58
CA SER A 158 17.59 -0.02 1.79
C SER A 158 17.78 1.48 1.61
N GLN A 159 17.75 2.24 2.71
CA GLN A 159 17.99 3.68 2.69
C GLN A 159 19.35 4.01 2.05
N SER A 160 20.39 3.20 2.33
CA SER A 160 21.72 3.40 1.75
C SER A 160 21.74 3.19 0.25
N ALA A 161 21.10 2.13 -0.26
CA ALA A 161 21.00 1.88 -1.70
C ALA A 161 20.22 2.99 -2.42
N CYS A 162 19.12 3.45 -1.82
CA CYS A 162 18.33 4.58 -2.32
C CYS A 162 19.16 5.87 -2.35
N GLN A 163 19.91 6.14 -1.27
CA GLN A 163 20.80 7.30 -1.18
C GLN A 163 21.96 7.26 -2.18
N SER A 164 22.50 6.07 -2.45
CA SER A 164 23.54 5.86 -3.47
C SER A 164 23.00 6.08 -4.89
N ALA A 165 21.75 5.71 -5.15
CA ALA A 165 21.09 5.99 -6.43
C ALA A 165 20.84 7.49 -6.64
N TYR A 166 20.48 8.22 -5.58
CA TYR A 166 20.20 9.67 -5.62
C TYR A 166 20.95 10.46 -4.53
N PRO A 167 22.26 10.69 -4.68
CA PRO A 167 23.08 11.38 -3.68
C PRO A 167 22.57 12.78 -3.35
N GLY A 168 22.36 13.07 -2.06
CA GLY A 168 21.89 14.37 -1.57
C GLY A 168 20.39 14.67 -1.78
N GLN A 169 19.64 13.78 -2.42
CA GLN A 169 18.22 14.04 -2.76
C GLN A 169 17.22 13.17 -2.00
N ILE A 170 17.67 12.05 -1.41
CA ILE A 170 16.82 11.20 -0.57
C ILE A 170 16.78 11.72 0.86
N THR A 171 15.56 11.81 1.40
CA THR A 171 15.33 12.15 2.81
C THR A 171 14.87 10.93 3.61
N SER A 172 14.80 11.03 4.93
CA SER A 172 14.26 9.97 5.81
C SER A 172 12.76 9.71 5.62
N ASN A 173 12.07 10.61 4.90
CA ASN A 173 10.64 10.51 4.56
C ASN A 173 10.39 9.82 3.21
N MET A 174 11.44 9.28 2.57
CA MET A 174 11.35 8.63 1.27
C MET A 174 11.80 7.17 1.36
N ILE A 175 11.28 6.34 0.47
CA ILE A 175 11.76 4.98 0.21
C ILE A 175 11.93 4.79 -1.30
N CYS A 176 12.90 3.97 -1.70
CA CYS A 176 13.03 3.55 -3.09
C CYS A 176 12.40 2.16 -3.26
N VAL A 177 11.67 1.97 -4.35
CA VAL A 177 11.07 0.68 -4.71
C VAL A 177 11.42 0.39 -6.16
N GLY A 178 11.93 -0.80 -6.43
CA GLY A 178 12.35 -1.18 -7.76
C GLY A 178 13.63 -2.01 -7.77
N TYR A 179 14.13 -2.25 -8.97
CA TYR A 179 15.27 -3.11 -9.23
C TYR A 179 16.46 -2.24 -9.67
N LEU A 180 17.63 -2.40 -9.04
CA LEU A 180 18.80 -1.59 -9.39
C LEU A 180 19.35 -1.94 -10.78
N GLU A 181 19.08 -3.14 -11.28
CA GLU A 181 19.32 -3.52 -12.67
C GLU A 181 18.46 -2.73 -13.68
N GLY A 182 17.39 -2.07 -13.22
CA GLY A 182 16.40 -1.41 -14.06
C GLY A 182 15.42 -2.41 -14.69
N GLY A 183 14.76 -1.98 -15.77
CA GLY A 183 13.83 -2.81 -16.54
C GLY A 183 12.43 -2.96 -15.93
N LYS A 184 12.21 -2.55 -14.67
CA LYS A 184 10.88 -2.47 -14.08
C LYS A 184 10.69 -1.28 -13.15
N ASP A 185 9.60 -0.53 -13.33
CA ASP A 185 9.28 0.63 -12.50
C ASP A 185 7.85 1.13 -12.72
N SER A 186 7.33 1.88 -11.75
CA SER A 186 6.20 2.78 -11.97
C SER A 186 6.61 3.92 -12.91
N CYS A 187 5.71 4.44 -13.71
CA CYS A 187 6.01 5.50 -14.68
C CYS A 187 4.97 6.63 -14.64
N GLN A 188 4.79 7.35 -15.74
CA GLN A 188 3.90 8.50 -15.81
C GLN A 188 2.44 8.09 -15.53
N GLY A 189 1.68 8.97 -14.86
CA GLY A 189 0.31 8.69 -14.44
C GLY A 189 0.19 7.98 -13.08
N ASP A 190 1.22 7.24 -12.66
CA ASP A 190 1.18 6.43 -11.43
C ASP A 190 1.30 7.26 -10.14
N SER A 191 1.72 8.52 -10.26
CA SER A 191 1.91 9.46 -9.16
C SER A 191 0.73 9.44 -8.20
N GLY A 192 1.00 9.25 -6.90
CA GLY A 192 -0.04 9.13 -5.87
C GLY A 192 -0.58 7.72 -5.65
N GLY A 193 -0.23 6.76 -6.50
CA GLY A 193 -0.63 5.37 -6.40
C GLY A 193 -0.06 4.63 -5.17
N PRO A 194 -0.69 3.52 -4.74
CA PRO A 194 -0.26 2.72 -3.60
C PRO A 194 0.99 1.86 -3.85
N VAL A 195 1.88 1.84 -2.86
CA VAL A 195 2.78 0.69 -2.61
C VAL A 195 2.30 -0.04 -1.37
N VAL A 196 1.90 -1.29 -1.55
CA VAL A 196 1.30 -2.11 -0.49
C VAL A 196 2.17 -3.31 -0.18
N CYS A 197 2.59 -3.45 1.08
CA CYS A 197 3.22 -4.65 1.58
C CYS A 197 2.30 -5.29 2.60
N ASN A 198 1.98 -6.57 2.42
CA ASN A 198 1.16 -7.33 3.39
C ASN A 198 -0.18 -6.65 3.73
N GLY A 199 -0.86 -6.10 2.71
CA GLY A 199 -2.13 -5.38 2.88
C GLY A 199 -2.01 -4.02 3.58
N GLN A 200 -0.78 -3.55 3.87
CA GLN A 200 -0.53 -2.25 4.46
C GLN A 200 0.10 -1.30 3.45
N LEU A 201 -0.41 -0.07 3.41
CA LEU A 201 0.14 1.01 2.61
C LEU A 201 1.50 1.44 3.16
N GLN A 202 2.58 1.14 2.44
CA GLN A 202 3.95 1.47 2.82
C GLN A 202 4.47 2.73 2.12
N GLY A 203 4.01 2.94 0.89
CA GLY A 203 4.51 4.00 0.03
C GLY A 203 3.44 4.66 -0.81
N ILE A 204 3.70 5.90 -1.20
CA ILE A 204 2.94 6.62 -2.23
C ILE A 204 3.91 6.94 -3.37
N VAL A 205 3.56 6.54 -4.60
CA VAL A 205 4.35 6.86 -5.80
C VAL A 205 4.57 8.36 -5.87
N SER A 206 5.83 8.81 -6.00
CA SER A 206 6.14 10.23 -5.93
C SER A 206 6.95 10.73 -7.13
N TRP A 207 8.17 10.24 -7.36
CA TRP A 207 9.03 10.71 -8.44
C TRP A 207 10.15 9.71 -8.76
N GLY A 208 10.91 9.96 -9.82
CA GLY A 208 12.08 9.18 -10.23
C GLY A 208 12.79 9.86 -11.40
N TYR A 209 14.01 9.45 -11.71
CA TYR A 209 14.70 9.91 -12.93
C TYR A 209 14.48 8.91 -14.06
N GLY A 210 13.61 9.28 -14.99
CA GLY A 210 13.10 8.34 -15.99
C GLY A 210 12.32 7.19 -15.35
N CYS A 211 12.01 6.18 -16.15
CA CYS A 211 11.33 4.97 -15.69
C CYS A 211 12.22 3.76 -15.93
N ALA A 212 12.35 2.89 -14.92
CA ALA A 212 13.03 1.60 -15.04
C ALA A 212 14.49 1.70 -15.51
N GLN A 213 15.15 2.81 -15.21
CA GLN A 213 16.55 3.00 -15.56
C GLN A 213 17.46 2.26 -14.59
N LYS A 214 18.57 1.74 -15.11
CA LYS A 214 19.57 1.07 -14.29
C LYS A 214 20.11 2.05 -13.23
N ASN A 215 20.20 1.58 -11.99
CA ASN A 215 20.59 2.30 -10.78
C ASN A 215 19.69 3.48 -10.39
N LEU A 216 18.54 3.66 -11.03
CA LEU A 216 17.61 4.76 -10.78
C LEU A 216 16.22 4.18 -10.48
N PRO A 217 16.02 3.63 -9.27
CA PRO A 217 14.73 3.09 -8.85
C PRO A 217 13.70 4.21 -8.62
N GLY A 218 12.42 3.91 -8.69
CA GLY A 218 11.37 4.86 -8.30
C GLY A 218 11.48 5.29 -6.84
N VAL A 219 11.14 6.55 -6.56
CA VAL A 219 11.15 7.16 -5.23
C VAL A 219 9.72 7.45 -4.77
N TYR A 220 9.43 7.02 -3.55
CA TYR A 220 8.10 6.99 -2.98
C TYR A 220 8.11 7.68 -1.62
N THR A 221 7.00 8.29 -1.24
CA THR A 221 6.85 8.82 0.12
C THR A 221 6.70 7.67 1.11
N LYS A 222 7.46 7.68 2.20
CA LYS A 222 7.43 6.67 3.26
C LYS A 222 6.23 6.88 4.19
N VAL A 223 5.13 6.18 3.95
CA VAL A 223 3.84 6.41 4.64
C VAL A 223 3.92 6.22 6.14
N CYS A 224 4.75 5.30 6.64
CA CYS A 224 4.88 5.04 8.07
C CYS A 224 5.29 6.29 8.88
N ASN A 225 6.01 7.25 8.27
CA ASN A 225 6.40 8.49 8.94
C ASN A 225 5.23 9.49 9.08
N TYR A 226 4.14 9.28 8.34
CA TYR A 226 3.00 10.19 8.27
C TYR A 226 1.75 9.65 8.97
N VAL A 227 1.78 8.42 9.50
CA VAL A 227 0.59 7.76 10.11
C VAL A 227 -0.04 8.60 11.22
N THR A 228 0.77 9.20 12.10
CA THR A 228 0.26 10.06 13.18
C THR A 228 -0.45 11.28 12.63
N TRP A 229 0.14 11.95 11.64
CA TRP A 229 -0.47 13.10 10.98
C TRP A 229 -1.78 12.70 10.27
N ILE A 230 -1.78 11.58 9.54
CA ILE A 230 -2.95 11.02 8.87
C ILE A 230 -4.10 10.82 9.86
N LYS A 231 -3.84 10.14 10.98
CA LYS A 231 -4.85 9.87 12.01
C LYS A 231 -5.40 11.16 12.62
N ASN A 232 -4.53 12.12 12.93
CA ASN A 232 -4.94 13.39 13.52
C ASN A 232 -5.79 14.23 12.56
N THR A 233 -5.44 14.26 11.28
CA THR A 233 -6.23 14.97 10.26
C THR A 233 -7.62 14.36 10.11
N ILE A 234 -7.73 13.03 10.06
CA ILE A 234 -9.02 12.33 10.01
C ILE A 234 -9.84 12.57 11.28
N ALA A 235 -9.22 12.59 12.46
CA ALA A 235 -9.95 12.81 13.71
C ALA A 235 -10.46 14.25 13.87
N ALA A 236 -9.83 15.22 13.21
CA ALA A 236 -10.16 16.64 13.31
C ALA A 236 -11.21 17.12 12.29
N ASN A 237 -11.62 16.29 11.33
CA ASN A 237 -12.54 16.65 10.23
C ASN A 237 -13.57 15.54 9.99
#